data_AF-A0A3D3PMQ7-F1
#
_entry.id   AF-A0A3D3PMQ7-F1
#
_cell.length_a   1.000
_cell.length_b   1.000
_cell.length_c   1.000
_cell.angle_alpha   90.00
_cell.angle_beta   90.00
_cell.angle_gamma   90.00
#
_symmetry.space_group_name_H-M   'P 1'
#
loop_
_entity.id
_entity.type
_entity.pdbx_description
1 polymer ?
#
loop_
_entity_poly.entity_id
_entity_poly.type
_entity_poly.pdbx_seq_one_letter_code
_entity_poly.pdbx_strand_id
1 'polypeptide(L)'
;MKKAMVVLLGCALAFGFASTARIANAAPAIQAFDPDSMARIVQSQKGKPFALVIWSLDCQYCQTSLRALAREKRKHKQLKVITLATDPLDDTQAAALLR
;
A
#
# COMPACT_ATOMS: atom_id res chain seq x y z
N MET A 1 15.08 42.71 -40.83
CA MET A 1 16.06 41.70 -40.36
C MET A 1 16.29 41.67 -38.83
N LYS A 2 15.61 42.49 -38.00
CA LYS A 2 15.77 42.48 -36.52
C LYS A 2 14.73 41.63 -35.77
N LYS A 3 13.63 41.23 -36.44
CA LYS A 3 12.52 40.49 -35.82
C LYS A 3 12.77 38.97 -35.71
N ALA A 4 13.71 38.42 -36.46
CA ALA A 4 14.03 36.98 -36.45
C ALA A 4 14.85 36.56 -35.22
N MET A 5 15.55 37.49 -34.57
CA MET A 5 16.45 37.21 -33.45
C MET A 5 15.76 37.18 -32.07
N VAL A 6 14.51 37.64 -31.98
CA VAL A 6 13.73 37.58 -30.71
C VAL A 6 12.91 36.28 -30.61
N VAL A 7 12.56 35.67 -31.74
CA VAL A 7 11.74 34.43 -31.75
C VAL A 7 12.55 33.20 -31.32
N LEU A 8 13.87 33.20 -31.56
CA LEU A 8 14.74 32.06 -31.19
C LEU A 8 15.11 32.01 -29.71
N LEU A 9 14.96 33.10 -28.95
CA LEU A 9 15.26 33.12 -27.51
C LEU A 9 14.03 32.82 -26.63
N GLY A 10 12.82 32.84 -27.20
CA GLY A 10 11.57 32.59 -26.49
C GLY A 10 11.14 31.11 -26.42
N CYS A 11 11.61 30.25 -27.34
CA CYS A 11 11.22 28.84 -27.36
C CYS A 11 12.01 27.95 -26.38
N ALA A 12 13.12 28.43 -25.82
CA ALA A 12 13.96 27.62 -24.93
C ALA A 12 13.44 27.55 -23.48
N LEU A 13 12.53 28.45 -23.05
CA LEU A 13 12.03 28.51 -21.68
C LEU A 13 10.68 27.81 -21.45
N ALA A 14 10.00 27.34 -22.49
CA ALA A 14 8.69 26.69 -22.36
C ALA A 14 8.72 25.15 -22.34
N PHE A 15 9.87 24.52 -22.60
CA PHE A 15 9.99 23.05 -22.63
C PHE A 15 10.40 22.43 -21.28
N GLY A 16 10.54 23.25 -20.24
CA GLY A 16 10.99 22.85 -18.90
C GLY A 16 9.89 22.45 -17.92
N PHE A 17 8.65 22.23 -18.35
CA PHE A 17 7.62 21.69 -17.45
C PHE A 17 7.85 20.18 -17.25
N ALA A 18 8.61 19.90 -16.21
CA ALA A 18 8.98 18.61 -15.67
C ALA A 18 7.87 17.56 -15.82
N SER A 19 8.16 16.53 -16.61
CA SER A 19 7.47 15.24 -16.56
C SER A 19 7.73 14.61 -15.19
N THR A 20 6.90 14.92 -14.20
CA THR A 20 6.82 14.14 -12.96
C THR A 20 6.16 12.82 -13.31
N ALA A 21 6.98 11.83 -13.69
CA ALA A 21 6.53 10.46 -13.79
C ALA A 21 5.90 10.06 -12.45
N ARG A 22 4.58 9.91 -12.43
CA ARG A 22 3.88 9.36 -11.26
C ARG A 22 4.32 7.91 -11.14
N ILE A 23 5.21 7.63 -10.20
CA ILE A 23 5.50 6.26 -9.78
C ILE A 23 4.19 5.71 -9.22
N ALA A 24 3.50 4.89 -10.01
CA ALA A 24 2.34 4.15 -9.55
C ALA A 24 2.83 3.15 -8.51
N ASN A 25 2.56 3.44 -7.24
CA ASN A 25 2.93 2.57 -6.14
C ASN A 25 1.96 1.38 -6.15
N ALA A 26 2.33 0.31 -6.86
CA ALA A 26 1.55 -0.92 -6.90
C ALA A 26 1.33 -1.43 -5.46
N ALA A 27 0.10 -1.86 -5.17
CA ALA A 27 -0.19 -2.50 -3.89
C ALA A 27 0.75 -3.71 -3.72
N PRO A 28 1.30 -3.95 -2.52
CA PRO A 28 2.14 -5.11 -2.26
C PRO A 28 1.43 -6.40 -2.68
N ALA A 29 2.16 -7.33 -3.30
CA ALA A 29 1.62 -8.64 -3.62
C ALA A 29 1.21 -9.37 -2.33
N ILE A 30 0.07 -10.06 -2.37
CA ILE A 30 -0.36 -10.96 -1.30
C ILE A 30 0.58 -12.16 -1.29
N GLN A 31 1.05 -12.54 -0.11
CA GLN A 31 2.02 -13.62 0.09
C GLN A 31 1.35 -14.79 0.80
N ALA A 32 1.70 -16.01 0.39
CA ALA A 32 1.32 -17.21 1.13
C ALA A 32 1.92 -17.17 2.54
N PHE A 33 1.23 -17.78 3.50
CA PHE A 33 1.78 -18.01 4.82
C PHE A 33 2.46 -19.38 4.87
N ASP A 34 3.78 -19.40 5.05
CA ASP A 34 4.58 -20.62 5.18
C ASP A 34 5.24 -20.68 6.59
N PRO A 35 5.97 -21.75 6.94
CA PRO A 35 6.57 -21.91 8.27
C PRO A 35 7.51 -20.76 8.71
N ASP A 36 8.12 -20.05 7.77
CA ASP A 36 9.04 -18.94 8.04
C ASP A 36 8.33 -17.58 8.06
N SER A 37 7.06 -17.50 7.66
CA SER A 37 6.31 -16.24 7.56
C SER A 37 6.23 -15.50 8.89
N MET A 38 6.06 -16.19 10.01
CA MET A 38 6.02 -15.55 11.32
C MET A 38 7.36 -14.88 11.67
N ALA A 39 8.48 -15.56 11.42
CA ALA A 39 9.81 -15.02 11.65
C ALA A 39 10.07 -13.77 10.79
N ARG A 40 9.66 -13.81 9.51
CA ARG A 40 9.74 -12.65 8.60
C ARG A 40 8.88 -11.47 9.09
N ILE A 41 7.65 -11.74 9.55
CA ILE A 41 6.76 -10.71 10.10
C ILE A 41 7.42 -10.03 11.30
N VAL A 42 7.85 -10.80 12.31
CA VAL A 42 8.48 -10.26 13.53
C VAL A 42 9.73 -9.47 13.20
N GLN A 43 10.61 -10.01 12.33
CA GLN A 43 11.84 -9.33 11.93
C GLN A 43 11.55 -8.02 11.18
N SER A 44 10.54 -7.98 10.30
CA SER A 44 10.14 -6.77 9.58
C SER A 44 9.63 -5.65 10.50
N GLN A 45 9.14 -6.01 11.69
CA GLN A 45 8.61 -5.09 12.69
C GLN A 45 9.56 -4.88 13.88
N LYS A 46 10.83 -5.30 13.80
CA LYS A 46 11.79 -5.20 14.90
C LYS A 46 11.83 -3.77 15.48
N GLY A 47 11.62 -3.68 16.80
CA GLY A 47 11.62 -2.42 17.54
C GLY A 47 10.37 -1.55 17.34
N LYS A 48 9.31 -2.06 16.68
CA LYS A 48 8.05 -1.34 16.44
C LYS A 48 6.88 -2.18 16.95
N PRO A 49 5.95 -1.62 17.75
CA PRO A 49 4.73 -2.33 18.11
C PRO A 49 3.86 -2.51 16.88
N PHE A 50 3.26 -3.70 16.74
CA PHE A 50 2.32 -4.01 15.68
C PHE A 50 1.25 -4.98 16.18
N ALA A 51 0.08 -4.96 15.54
CA ALA A 51 -0.97 -5.94 15.73
C ALA A 51 -1.00 -6.88 14.52
N LEU A 52 -0.90 -8.18 14.76
CA LEU A 52 -1.22 -9.22 13.78
C LEU A 52 -2.69 -9.60 13.94
N VAL A 53 -3.46 -9.53 12.86
CA VAL A 53 -4.89 -9.85 12.85
C VAL A 53 -5.13 -11.04 11.96
N ILE A 54 -5.57 -12.14 12.58
CA ILE A 54 -5.96 -13.36 11.90
C ILE A 54 -7.46 -13.30 11.63
N TRP A 55 -7.90 -13.61 10.42
CA TRP A 55 -9.30 -13.52 10.01
C TRP A 55 -9.63 -14.51 8.89
N SER A 56 -10.93 -14.69 8.61
CA SER A 56 -11.46 -15.50 7.50
C SER A 56 -12.76 -14.90 6.98
N LEU A 57 -13.16 -15.24 5.75
CA LEU A 57 -14.48 -14.97 5.20
C LEU A 57 -15.60 -15.62 6.03
N ASP A 58 -15.35 -16.81 6.58
CA ASP A 58 -16.35 -17.58 7.36
C ASP A 58 -16.44 -17.13 8.83
N CYS A 59 -15.65 -16.13 9.22
CA CYS A 59 -15.64 -15.60 10.56
C CYS A 59 -16.73 -14.52 10.74
N GLN A 60 -17.82 -14.91 11.41
CA GLN A 60 -18.99 -14.06 11.68
C GLN A 60 -18.66 -12.66 12.22
N TYR A 61 -17.62 -12.54 13.04
CA TYR A 61 -17.26 -11.28 13.72
C TYR A 61 -16.08 -10.54 13.07
N CYS A 62 -15.33 -11.17 12.17
CA CYS A 62 -14.07 -10.63 11.69
C CYS A 62 -14.25 -9.33 10.90
N GLN A 63 -15.31 -9.24 10.09
CA GLN A 63 -15.56 -8.03 9.28
C GLN A 63 -15.82 -6.79 10.16
N THR A 64 -16.57 -6.94 11.25
CA THR A 64 -16.85 -5.84 12.18
C THR A 64 -15.60 -5.42 12.94
N SER A 65 -14.78 -6.38 13.39
CA SER A 65 -13.49 -6.13 14.04
C SER A 65 -12.50 -5.43 13.10
N LEU A 66 -12.36 -5.89 11.86
CA LEU A 66 -11.51 -5.27 10.85
C LEU A 66 -11.93 -3.83 10.54
N ARG A 67 -13.25 -3.56 10.43
CA ARG A 67 -13.78 -2.20 10.26
C ARG A 67 -13.43 -1.29 11.45
N ALA A 68 -13.52 -1.81 12.67
CA ALA A 68 -13.15 -1.07 13.88
C ALA A 68 -11.66 -0.72 13.88
N LEU A 69 -10.82 -1.70 13.59
CA LEU A 69 -9.37 -1.51 13.52
C LEU A 69 -8.96 -0.56 12.39
N ALA A 70 -9.62 -0.61 11.23
CA ALA A 70 -9.38 0.32 10.14
C ALA A 70 -9.74 1.76 10.51
N ARG A 71 -10.82 1.97 11.28
CA ARG A 71 -11.16 3.29 11.85
C ARG A 71 -10.05 3.79 12.78
N GLU A 72 -9.51 2.90 13.61
CA GLU A 72 -8.48 3.26 14.57
C GLU A 72 -7.14 3.58 13.90
N LYS A 73 -6.70 2.76 12.93
CA LYS A 73 -5.51 3.01 12.11
C LYS A 73 -5.59 4.34 11.36
N ARG A 74 -6.79 4.80 10.98
CA ARG A 74 -6.94 6.13 10.35
C ARG A 74 -6.64 7.26 11.32
N LYS A 75 -7.00 7.13 12.60
CA LYS A 75 -6.75 8.11 13.67
C LYS A 75 -5.31 8.05 14.19
N HIS A 76 -4.76 6.84 14.32
CA HIS A 76 -3.44 6.59 14.89
C HIS A 76 -2.51 6.05 13.81
N LYS A 77 -1.80 6.92 13.09
CA LYS A 77 -0.92 6.53 11.98
C LYS A 77 0.26 5.66 12.43
N GLN A 78 0.62 5.71 13.71
CA GLN A 78 1.62 4.83 14.32
C GLN A 78 1.13 3.39 14.51
N LEU A 79 -0.19 3.14 14.49
CA LEU A 79 -0.74 1.79 14.62
C LEU A 79 -0.41 0.96 13.39
N LYS A 80 0.53 0.02 13.55
CA LYS A 80 0.89 -0.95 12.52
C LYS A 80 -0.02 -2.17 12.65
N VAL A 81 -0.68 -2.51 11.55
CA VAL A 81 -1.58 -3.66 11.46
C VAL A 81 -1.10 -4.52 10.31
N ILE A 82 -0.85 -5.79 10.59
CA ILE A 82 -0.56 -6.84 9.63
C ILE A 82 -1.76 -7.78 9.64
N THR A 83 -2.29 -8.13 8.48
CA THR A 83 -3.46 -9.00 8.34
C THR A 83 -3.05 -10.34 7.76
N LEU A 84 -3.56 -11.42 8.33
CA LEU A 84 -3.41 -12.79 7.86
C LEU A 84 -4.80 -13.38 7.64
N ALA A 85 -5.15 -13.63 6.38
CA ALA A 85 -6.33 -14.41 6.04
C ALA A 85 -6.01 -15.90 6.20
N THR A 86 -6.94 -16.69 6.73
CA THR A 86 -6.83 -18.16 6.77
C THR A 86 -7.52 -18.83 5.57
N ASP A 87 -8.11 -18.03 4.69
CA ASP A 87 -8.72 -18.48 3.43
C ASP A 87 -7.62 -18.89 2.42
N PRO A 88 -7.94 -19.72 1.41
CA PRO A 88 -6.99 -20.10 0.37
C PRO A 88 -6.39 -18.87 -0.35
N LEU A 89 -5.13 -18.98 -0.78
CA LEU A 89 -4.42 -17.88 -1.45
C LEU A 89 -5.09 -17.45 -2.76
N ASP A 90 -5.75 -18.37 -3.44
CA ASP A 90 -6.48 -18.16 -4.70
C ASP A 90 -7.94 -17.70 -4.48
N ASP A 91 -8.38 -17.53 -3.23
CA ASP A 91 -9.68 -16.95 -2.93
C ASP A 91 -9.71 -15.47 -3.33
N THR A 92 -10.41 -15.20 -4.43
CA THR A 92 -10.51 -13.86 -5.01
C THR A 92 -11.21 -12.86 -4.09
N GLN A 93 -12.13 -13.31 -3.24
CA GLN A 93 -12.87 -12.45 -2.32
C GLN A 93 -11.97 -12.07 -1.13
N ALA A 94 -11.26 -13.03 -0.55
CA ALA A 94 -10.27 -12.75 0.49
C ALA A 94 -9.15 -11.82 -0.04
N ALA A 95 -8.67 -12.08 -1.26
CA ALA A 95 -7.64 -11.28 -1.91
C ALA A 95 -8.10 -9.84 -2.24
N ALA A 96 -9.39 -9.61 -2.45
CA ALA A 96 -9.95 -8.27 -2.64
C ALA A 96 -9.98 -7.46 -1.34
N LEU A 97 -10.15 -8.12 -0.18
CA LEU A 97 -10.19 -7.47 1.13
C LEU A 97 -8.80 -7.15 1.73
N LEU A 98 -7.74 -7.75 1.18
CA LEU A 98 -6.35 -7.50 1.58
C LEU A 98 -5.70 -6.29 0.86
N ARG A 99 -6.28 -5.81 -0.24
CA ARG A 99 -5.76 -4.71 -1.06
C ARG A 99 -6.34 -3.37 -0.63
#